data_AF-A0A4Q2D287-F1
#
_entry.id   AF-A0A4Q2D287-F1
#
_cell.length_a   1.000
_cell.length_b   1.000
_cell.length_c   1.000
_cell.angle_alpha   90.00
_cell.angle_beta   90.00
_cell.angle_gamma   90.00
#
_symmetry.space_group_name_H-M   'P 1'
#
loop_
_entity.id
_entity.type
_entity.pdbx_description
1 polymer ?
#
loop_
_entity_poly.entity_id
_entity_poly.type
_entity_poly.pdbx_seq_one_letter_code
_entity_poly.pdbx_strand_id
1 'polypeptide(L)'
;MQDALQDLEALRVKAKDMVRLAAELNDKLTAAAAAASSDNVNANANVLDEPEEATFIRNSLTQLGLQTTSNLGGGAPVTLDMMKDKDERKWYEELARELARVLQGSPKGLMSGRRRGIVALDEVWGGWNRVRGIALLPPSTLLSTLPFLPSYTSPPIHTRTFSKSGLKVLHTPPYSRTAFSNRLAEFLVEHGYGGGGDGGGKTSLEVAMEMRLEGEGGEGPNDELGDGNDMGLEGGISLPLAQEMIEEAEEDGDVCRDDVGLAGLFSSAAAGGTEGVGAGGLEVRWWPNLFVGYVWDGHAFSEE
;
A
#
# COMPACT_ATOMS: atom_id res chain seq x y z
N MET A 1 -12.59 10.39 46.13
CA MET A 1 -12.94 9.80 44.81
C MET A 1 -14.15 10.46 44.18
N GLN A 2 -15.24 10.74 44.92
CA GLN A 2 -16.42 11.43 44.36
C GLN A 2 -16.15 12.90 43.97
N ASP A 3 -15.40 13.66 44.76
CA ASP A 3 -15.02 15.04 44.39
C ASP A 3 -14.19 15.10 43.11
N ALA A 4 -13.28 14.14 42.90
CA ALA A 4 -12.50 14.05 41.66
C ALA A 4 -13.39 13.73 40.44
N LEU A 5 -14.49 13.01 40.61
CA LEU A 5 -15.45 12.76 39.54
C LEU A 5 -16.28 14.01 39.23
N GLN A 6 -16.71 14.75 40.26
CA GLN A 6 -17.43 16.02 40.10
C GLN A 6 -16.57 17.11 39.47
N ASP A 7 -15.29 17.23 39.87
CA ASP A 7 -14.35 18.15 39.24
C ASP A 7 -14.07 17.76 37.78
N LEU A 8 -14.00 16.47 37.47
CA LEU A 8 -13.84 15.99 36.10
C LEU A 8 -15.07 16.31 35.25
N GLU A 9 -16.28 16.18 35.80
CA GLU A 9 -17.53 16.61 35.12
C GLU A 9 -17.55 18.12 34.88
N ALA A 10 -17.18 18.93 35.87
CA ALA A 10 -17.06 20.38 35.72
C ALA A 10 -16.01 20.77 34.67
N LEU A 11 -14.88 20.07 34.63
CA LEU A 11 -13.82 20.28 33.63
C LEU A 11 -14.29 19.86 32.23
N ARG A 12 -15.03 18.75 32.09
CA ARG A 12 -15.62 18.30 30.82
C ARG A 12 -16.58 19.33 30.24
N VAL A 13 -17.42 19.96 31.06
CA VAL A 13 -18.35 21.00 30.59
C VAL A 13 -17.57 22.20 30.06
N LYS A 14 -16.60 22.71 30.82
CA LYS A 14 -15.75 23.83 30.37
C LYS A 14 -14.94 23.50 29.11
N ALA A 15 -14.42 22.28 29.03
CA ALA A 15 -13.69 21.81 27.85
C ALA A 15 -14.60 21.74 26.61
N LYS A 16 -15.84 21.28 26.75
CA LYS A 16 -16.82 21.24 25.65
C LYS A 16 -17.14 22.63 25.11
N ASP A 17 -17.30 23.62 25.98
CA ASP A 17 -17.58 25.00 25.57
C ASP A 17 -16.40 25.59 24.80
N MET A 18 -15.17 25.37 25.27
CA MET A 18 -13.96 25.80 24.56
C MET A 18 -13.80 25.10 23.21
N VAL A 19 -14.08 23.80 23.12
CA VAL A 19 -14.03 23.05 21.86
C VAL A 19 -15.05 23.57 20.85
N ARG A 20 -16.26 23.89 21.30
CA ARG A 20 -17.32 24.46 20.44
C ARG A 20 -16.92 25.83 19.89
N LEU A 21 -16.34 26.68 20.73
CA LEU A 21 -15.87 28.01 20.32
C LEU A 21 -14.71 27.88 19.33
N ALA A 22 -13.76 26.98 19.59
CA ALA A 22 -12.64 26.71 18.68
C ALA A 22 -13.10 26.19 17.31
N ALA A 23 -14.12 25.33 17.26
CA ALA A 23 -14.73 24.86 16.01
C ALA A 23 -15.38 26.02 15.24
N GLU A 24 -16.17 26.87 15.91
CA GLU A 24 -16.80 28.03 15.28
C GLU A 24 -15.76 29.03 14.72
N LEU A 25 -14.63 29.20 15.41
CA LEU A 25 -13.52 30.02 14.92
C LEU A 25 -12.84 29.39 13.70
N ASN A 26 -12.62 28.08 13.69
CA ASN A 26 -12.05 27.39 12.54
C ASN A 26 -12.96 27.48 11.31
N ASP A 27 -14.28 27.35 11.49
CA ASP A 27 -15.26 27.50 10.40
C ASP A 27 -15.26 28.93 9.85
N LYS A 28 -15.20 29.94 10.73
CA LYS A 28 -15.08 31.36 10.31
C LYS A 28 -13.77 31.64 9.59
N LEU A 29 -12.65 31.10 10.07
CA LEU A 29 -11.34 31.27 9.41
C LEU A 29 -11.31 30.56 8.05
N THR A 30 -11.91 29.38 7.94
CA THR A 30 -12.01 28.64 6.68
C THR A 30 -12.94 29.36 5.70
N ALA A 31 -14.07 29.90 6.16
CA ALA A 31 -14.97 30.72 5.34
C ALA A 31 -14.34 32.05 4.91
N ALA A 32 -13.55 32.69 5.79
CA ALA A 32 -12.82 33.92 5.46
C ALA A 32 -11.69 33.66 4.46
N ALA A 33 -10.95 32.56 4.59
CA ALA A 33 -9.94 32.14 3.61
C ALA A 33 -10.57 31.79 2.25
N ALA A 34 -11.74 31.15 2.25
CA ALA A 34 -12.51 30.85 1.04
C ALA A 34 -13.16 32.10 0.40
N ALA A 35 -13.51 33.11 1.19
CA ALA A 35 -13.99 34.39 0.68
C ALA A 35 -12.85 35.23 0.07
N ALA A 36 -11.66 35.23 0.71
CA ALA A 36 -10.48 35.92 0.22
C ALA A 36 -9.93 35.35 -1.10
N SER A 37 -10.18 34.07 -1.40
CA SER A 37 -9.80 33.46 -2.68
C SER A 37 -10.76 33.78 -3.84
N SER A 38 -11.93 34.38 -3.56
CA SER A 38 -12.92 34.73 -4.60
C SER A 38 -12.75 36.13 -5.20
N ASP A 39 -11.93 37.00 -4.58
CA ASP A 39 -11.75 38.41 -5.01
C ASP A 39 -10.43 38.67 -5.77
N ASN A 40 -9.61 37.65 -6.03
CA ASN A 40 -8.31 37.80 -6.69
C ASN A 40 -8.21 36.95 -7.97
N VAL A 41 -8.84 37.43 -9.05
CA VAL A 41 -8.40 37.08 -10.40
C VAL A 41 -7.08 37.82 -10.63
N ASN A 42 -5.98 37.07 -10.65
CA ASN A 42 -4.65 37.50 -11.12
C ASN A 42 -3.67 38.05 -10.05
N ALA A 43 -3.00 37.17 -9.31
CA ALA A 43 -1.62 37.38 -8.83
C ALA A 43 -0.97 36.05 -8.38
N ASN A 44 0.31 35.90 -8.75
CA ASN A 44 1.18 34.76 -8.48
C ASN A 44 1.05 34.16 -7.07
N ALA A 45 0.82 32.85 -7.04
CA ALA A 45 0.82 32.02 -5.85
C ALA A 45 2.26 31.82 -5.34
N ASN A 46 2.74 32.74 -4.52
CA ASN A 46 3.75 32.42 -3.53
C ASN A 46 3.68 33.41 -2.37
N VAL A 47 3.32 32.86 -1.20
CA VAL A 47 3.44 33.46 0.13
C VAL A 47 2.62 34.73 0.33
N LEU A 48 1.31 34.58 0.53
CA LEU A 48 0.53 35.55 1.29
C LEU A 48 0.37 35.00 2.70
N ASP A 49 0.98 35.70 3.66
CA ASP A 49 0.80 35.50 5.09
C ASP A 49 -0.68 35.25 5.39
N GLU A 50 -1.02 34.00 5.73
CA GLU A 50 -2.17 33.81 6.61
C GLU A 50 -1.85 34.61 7.88
N PRO A 51 -2.82 35.35 8.45
CA PRO A 51 -2.57 36.10 9.67
C PRO A 51 -1.93 35.16 10.70
N GLU A 52 -0.82 35.58 11.33
CA GLU A 52 -0.08 34.75 12.30
C GLU A 52 -0.99 34.16 13.38
N GLU A 53 -2.11 34.83 13.66
CA GLU A 53 -3.18 34.37 14.54
C GLU A 53 -3.90 33.11 14.03
N ALA A 54 -4.16 32.99 12.73
CA ALA A 54 -4.78 31.81 12.12
C ALA A 54 -3.83 30.60 12.09
N THR A 55 -2.54 30.82 11.85
CA THR A 55 -1.53 29.74 11.93
C THR A 55 -1.32 29.30 13.37
N PHE A 56 -1.31 30.23 14.33
CA PHE A 56 -1.29 29.92 15.76
C PHE A 56 -2.53 29.14 16.22
N ILE A 57 -3.73 29.53 15.78
CA ILE A 57 -4.97 28.80 16.07
C ILE A 57 -4.95 27.40 15.43
N ARG A 58 -4.53 27.27 14.16
CA ARG A 58 -4.40 25.95 13.52
C ARG A 58 -3.38 25.06 14.23
N ASN A 59 -2.22 25.60 14.61
CA ASN A 59 -1.20 24.86 15.35
C ASN A 59 -1.70 24.44 16.74
N SER A 60 -2.37 25.34 17.47
CA SER A 60 -2.96 25.06 18.79
C SER A 60 -4.06 24.00 18.72
N LEU A 61 -4.91 24.06 17.69
CA LEU A 61 -6.05 23.16 17.50
C LEU A 61 -5.57 21.79 16.96
N THR A 62 -4.44 21.74 16.25
CA THR A 62 -3.72 20.51 15.91
C THR A 62 -3.06 19.89 17.15
N GLN A 63 -2.44 20.70 18.01
CA GLN A 63 -1.85 20.26 19.27
C GLN A 63 -2.91 19.77 20.28
N LEU A 64 -4.13 20.29 20.20
CA LEU A 64 -5.30 19.81 20.94
C LEU A 64 -6.00 18.61 20.26
N GLY A 65 -5.53 18.16 19.09
CA GLY A 65 -6.09 17.01 18.37
C GLY A 65 -7.45 17.26 17.70
N LEU A 66 -7.89 18.51 17.58
CA LEU A 66 -9.22 18.89 17.11
C LEU A 66 -9.28 19.15 15.58
N GLN A 67 -8.15 19.39 14.92
CA GLN A 67 -8.05 19.72 13.48
C GLN A 67 -8.10 18.52 12.53
N THR A 68 -8.07 17.28 13.05
CA THR A 68 -8.25 16.06 12.25
C THR A 68 -9.65 15.93 11.63
N THR A 69 -10.51 16.93 11.85
CA THR A 69 -11.90 16.95 11.42
C THR A 69 -12.12 17.65 10.08
N SER A 70 -11.20 18.51 9.61
CA SER A 70 -11.50 19.40 8.45
C SER A 70 -10.42 19.50 7.37
N ASN A 71 -9.11 19.50 7.68
CA ASN A 71 -8.12 20.00 6.70
C ASN A 71 -7.12 18.96 6.13
N LEU A 72 -7.31 17.66 6.37
CA LEU A 72 -6.50 16.60 5.73
C LEU A 72 -7.38 15.48 5.13
N GLY A 73 -8.49 15.82 4.46
CA GLY A 73 -9.32 14.87 3.68
C GLY A 73 -9.99 13.71 4.45
N GLY A 74 -9.62 13.48 5.71
CA GLY A 74 -10.32 12.66 6.68
C GLY A 74 -11.26 13.56 7.46
N GLY A 75 -12.56 13.33 7.34
CA GLY A 75 -13.51 13.86 8.33
C GLY A 75 -13.16 13.31 9.71
N ALA A 76 -13.79 13.86 10.75
CA ALA A 76 -13.61 13.43 12.14
C ALA A 76 -13.53 11.89 12.24
N PRO A 77 -12.50 11.32 12.89
CA PRO A 77 -12.33 9.87 12.96
C PRO A 77 -13.61 9.26 13.51
N VAL A 78 -14.16 8.27 12.80
CA VAL A 78 -15.43 7.64 13.17
C VAL A 78 -15.25 7.00 14.55
N THR A 79 -15.77 7.65 15.59
CA THR A 79 -15.73 7.15 16.96
C THR A 79 -16.97 6.30 17.22
N LEU A 80 -16.81 5.27 18.05
CA LEU A 80 -17.92 4.38 18.47
C LEU A 80 -19.11 5.19 19.05
N ASP A 81 -18.83 6.35 19.64
CA ASP A 81 -19.82 7.26 20.26
C ASP A 81 -20.71 8.01 19.23
N MET A 82 -20.27 8.11 17.96
CA MET A 82 -21.08 8.73 16.89
C MET A 82 -22.25 7.85 16.45
N MET A 83 -22.22 6.55 16.76
CA MET A 83 -23.27 5.60 16.40
C MET A 83 -23.97 5.11 17.65
N LYS A 84 -25.11 5.73 17.94
CA LYS A 84 -25.99 5.37 19.06
C LYS A 84 -26.50 3.94 18.90
N ASP A 85 -25.75 2.98 19.44
CA ASP A 85 -26.14 1.68 20.00
C ASP A 85 -27.05 0.72 19.19
N LYS A 86 -27.14 0.79 17.85
CA LYS A 86 -27.93 -0.23 17.13
C LYS A 86 -27.40 -0.84 15.82
N ASP A 87 -26.40 -0.26 15.16
CA ASP A 87 -25.91 -0.80 13.88
C ASP A 87 -24.38 -0.87 13.82
N GLU A 88 -23.80 -1.89 14.47
CA GLU A 88 -22.36 -2.19 14.43
C GLU A 88 -21.85 -2.37 12.98
N ARG A 89 -22.71 -2.88 12.09
CA ARG A 89 -22.39 -3.03 10.66
C ARG A 89 -22.18 -1.68 9.95
N LYS A 90 -23.03 -0.69 10.24
CA LYS A 90 -22.89 0.66 9.66
C LYS A 90 -21.62 1.33 10.17
N TRP A 91 -21.19 1.02 11.39
CA TRP A 91 -19.92 1.48 11.94
C TRP A 91 -18.75 0.92 11.13
N TYR A 92 -18.75 -0.38 10.84
CA TYR A 92 -17.72 -0.98 9.99
C TYR A 92 -17.75 -0.46 8.54
N GLU A 93 -18.93 -0.13 7.98
CA GLU A 93 -19.06 0.46 6.65
C GLU A 93 -18.49 1.89 6.59
N GLU A 94 -18.74 2.74 7.60
CA GLU A 94 -18.14 4.08 7.66
C GLU A 94 -16.63 4.02 7.91
N LEU A 95 -16.16 3.06 8.73
CA LEU A 95 -14.74 2.79 8.88
C LEU A 95 -14.09 2.32 7.57
N ALA A 96 -14.78 1.48 6.78
CA ALA A 96 -14.30 1.05 5.48
C ALA A 96 -14.21 2.22 4.49
N ARG A 97 -15.12 3.19 4.56
CA ARG A 97 -15.04 4.44 3.78
C ARG A 97 -13.87 5.32 4.23
N GLU A 98 -13.63 5.42 5.54
CA GLU A 98 -12.47 6.13 6.09
C GLU A 98 -11.16 5.48 5.60
N LEU A 99 -11.05 4.16 5.71
CA LEU A 99 -9.91 3.38 5.23
C LEU A 99 -9.72 3.52 3.71
N ALA A 100 -10.80 3.48 2.92
CA ALA A 100 -10.74 3.71 1.49
C ALA A 100 -10.16 5.08 1.14
N ARG A 101 -10.47 6.13 1.92
CA ARG A 101 -9.85 7.47 1.74
C ARG A 101 -8.38 7.48 2.13
N VAL A 102 -7.96 6.75 3.15
CA VAL A 102 -6.54 6.64 3.50
C VAL A 102 -5.75 5.91 2.41
N LEU A 103 -6.35 4.86 1.83
CA LEU A 103 -5.73 4.06 0.79
C LEU A 103 -5.73 4.79 -0.56
N GLN A 104 -6.83 5.45 -0.93
CA GLN A 104 -7.05 5.98 -2.28
C GLN A 104 -7.40 7.47 -2.38
N GLY A 105 -7.75 8.13 -1.28
CA GLY A 105 -8.30 9.50 -1.27
C GLY A 105 -7.28 10.61 -1.53
N SER A 106 -6.02 10.28 -1.80
CA SER A 106 -4.96 11.21 -2.16
C SER A 106 -4.12 10.62 -3.29
N PRO A 107 -3.54 11.43 -4.19
CA PRO A 107 -2.56 10.94 -5.18
C PRO A 107 -1.32 10.32 -4.53
N LYS A 108 -1.08 10.59 -3.24
CA LYS A 108 -0.07 9.93 -2.40
C LYS A 108 -0.67 8.91 -1.41
N GLY A 109 -1.92 8.50 -1.64
CA GLY A 109 -2.60 7.48 -0.84
C GLY A 109 -1.79 6.19 -0.83
N LEU A 110 -1.92 5.42 0.25
CA LEU A 110 -1.10 4.22 0.50
C LEU A 110 -1.13 3.23 -0.69
N MET A 111 -2.22 3.23 -1.47
CA MET A 111 -2.43 2.38 -2.63
C MET A 111 -2.80 3.15 -3.92
N SER A 112 -2.94 4.48 -3.86
CA SER A 112 -3.28 5.33 -5.03
C SER A 112 -2.08 6.03 -5.66
N GLY A 113 -0.89 5.93 -5.07
CA GLY A 113 0.33 6.27 -5.79
C GLY A 113 0.44 5.41 -7.05
N ARG A 114 0.97 5.98 -8.15
CA ARG A 114 1.07 5.39 -9.50
C ARG A 114 1.72 3.99 -9.57
N ARG A 115 2.18 3.42 -8.44
CA ARG A 115 3.08 2.25 -8.41
C ARG A 115 2.93 1.30 -7.20
N ARG A 116 1.92 1.45 -6.32
CA ARG A 116 1.78 0.59 -5.11
C ARG A 116 0.42 -0.12 -5.05
N GLY A 117 0.21 -1.11 -5.91
CA GLY A 117 -1.05 -1.85 -5.98
C GLY A 117 -1.16 -3.06 -5.03
N ILE A 118 -0.17 -3.30 -4.17
CA ILE A 118 -0.17 -4.30 -3.11
C ILE A 118 0.58 -3.78 -1.87
N VAL A 119 0.03 -4.02 -0.67
CA VAL A 119 0.55 -3.49 0.61
C VAL A 119 0.30 -4.50 1.74
N ALA A 120 1.25 -4.62 2.67
CA ALA A 120 1.08 -5.47 3.83
C ALA A 120 0.09 -4.88 4.85
N LEU A 121 -0.68 -5.74 5.52
CA LEU A 121 -1.77 -5.30 6.39
C LEU A 121 -1.27 -4.50 7.61
N ASP A 122 -0.07 -4.77 8.09
CA ASP A 122 0.59 -4.03 9.16
C ASP A 122 0.93 -2.59 8.76
N GLU A 123 1.40 -2.38 7.53
CA GLU A 123 1.66 -1.04 7.00
C GLU A 123 0.36 -0.24 6.85
N VAL A 124 -0.71 -0.90 6.43
CA VAL A 124 -2.05 -0.31 6.35
C VAL A 124 -2.56 0.07 7.73
N TRP A 125 -2.44 -0.83 8.71
CA TRP A 125 -2.85 -0.56 10.08
C TRP A 125 -2.06 0.61 10.69
N GLY A 126 -0.74 0.60 10.53
CA GLY A 126 0.13 1.67 11.01
C GLY A 126 -0.13 3.01 10.31
N GLY A 127 -0.31 2.99 8.99
CA GLY A 127 -0.65 4.17 8.20
C GLY A 127 -2.00 4.77 8.60
N TRP A 128 -3.02 3.94 8.76
CA TRP A 128 -4.36 4.38 9.17
C TRP A 128 -4.34 5.01 10.57
N ASN A 129 -3.70 4.36 11.54
CA ASN A 129 -3.57 4.90 12.89
C ASN A 129 -2.71 6.18 12.95
N ARG A 130 -1.70 6.30 12.09
CA ARG A 130 -0.88 7.52 11.96
C ARG A 130 -1.70 8.69 11.42
N VAL A 131 -2.56 8.45 10.43
CA VAL A 131 -3.44 9.49 9.86
C VAL A 131 -4.52 9.89 10.85
N ARG A 132 -5.06 8.94 11.63
CA ARG A 132 -6.02 9.25 12.70
C ARG A 132 -5.43 10.13 13.80
N GLY A 133 -4.20 9.86 14.22
CA GLY A 133 -3.47 10.58 15.28
C GLY A 133 -4.03 10.38 16.70
N ILE A 134 -5.35 10.39 16.84
CA ILE A 134 -6.12 10.18 18.08
C ILE A 134 -7.19 9.10 17.85
N ALA A 135 -7.62 8.41 18.91
CA ALA A 135 -8.56 7.27 18.84
C ALA A 135 -8.05 6.10 17.96
N LEU A 136 -6.94 5.52 18.37
CA LEU A 136 -6.32 4.37 17.69
C LEU A 136 -7.28 3.17 17.62
N LEU A 137 -7.26 2.47 16.48
CA LEU A 137 -8.06 1.28 16.27
C LEU A 137 -7.27 0.01 16.62
N PRO A 138 -7.86 -0.94 17.36
CA PRO A 138 -7.23 -2.23 17.58
C PRO A 138 -7.17 -3.02 16.27
N PRO A 139 -6.18 -3.92 16.09
CA PRO A 139 -6.05 -4.72 14.86
C PRO A 139 -7.29 -5.56 14.53
N SER A 140 -8.05 -5.99 15.54
CA SER A 140 -9.31 -6.71 15.36
C SER A 140 -10.36 -5.90 14.61
N THR A 141 -10.43 -4.59 14.86
CA THR A 141 -11.37 -3.69 14.18
C THR A 141 -11.00 -3.55 12.71
N LEU A 142 -9.70 -3.42 12.38
CA LEU A 142 -9.25 -3.42 10.99
C LEU A 142 -9.71 -4.69 10.27
N LEU A 143 -9.48 -5.86 10.86
CA LEU A 143 -9.88 -7.14 10.26
C LEU A 143 -11.40 -7.23 9.99
N SER A 144 -12.23 -6.72 10.89
CA SER A 144 -13.70 -6.68 10.71
C SER A 144 -14.14 -5.70 9.60
N THR A 145 -13.33 -4.68 9.29
CA THR A 145 -13.64 -3.69 8.24
C THR A 145 -13.28 -4.15 6.83
N LEU A 146 -12.29 -5.05 6.69
CA LEU A 146 -11.77 -5.49 5.39
C LEU A 146 -12.84 -6.03 4.41
N PRO A 147 -13.86 -6.81 4.84
CA PRO A 147 -14.88 -7.33 3.92
C PRO A 147 -15.72 -6.25 3.23
N PHE A 148 -15.81 -5.04 3.81
CA PHE A 148 -16.59 -3.93 3.26
C PHE A 148 -15.77 -3.04 2.32
N LEU A 149 -14.44 -3.14 2.37
CA LEU A 149 -13.51 -2.29 1.63
C LEU A 149 -13.69 -2.33 0.09
N PRO A 150 -13.96 -3.48 -0.57
CA PRO A 150 -14.13 -3.53 -2.02
C PRO A 150 -15.30 -2.66 -2.54
N SER A 151 -16.31 -2.43 -1.71
CA SER A 151 -17.50 -1.65 -2.10
C SER A 151 -17.25 -0.14 -2.14
N TYR A 152 -16.17 0.32 -1.51
CA TYR A 152 -15.85 1.74 -1.37
C TYR A 152 -14.52 2.14 -2.04
N THR A 153 -13.91 1.23 -2.80
CA THR A 153 -12.60 1.42 -3.44
C THR A 153 -12.69 1.21 -4.96
N SER A 154 -11.98 2.04 -5.72
CA SER A 154 -11.88 1.94 -7.18
C SER A 154 -10.44 2.24 -7.61
N PRO A 155 -9.65 1.23 -8.04
CA PRO A 155 -10.00 -0.18 -8.25
C PRO A 155 -10.34 -0.92 -6.93
N PRO A 156 -11.14 -2.01 -6.97
CA PRO A 156 -11.59 -2.70 -5.78
C PRO A 156 -10.43 -3.40 -5.07
N ILE A 157 -10.23 -3.06 -3.80
CA ILE A 157 -9.14 -3.60 -2.97
C ILE A 157 -9.62 -4.86 -2.26
N HIS A 158 -8.90 -5.96 -2.46
CA HIS A 158 -9.17 -7.25 -1.85
C HIS A 158 -8.09 -7.62 -0.83
N THR A 159 -8.42 -8.53 0.08
CA THR A 159 -7.46 -9.09 1.06
C THR A 159 -7.10 -10.51 0.66
N ARG A 160 -5.82 -10.85 0.75
CA ARG A 160 -5.32 -12.22 0.58
C ARG A 160 -4.31 -12.58 1.67
N THR A 161 -4.09 -13.87 1.87
CA THR A 161 -3.09 -14.41 2.80
C THR A 161 -2.16 -15.33 2.03
N PHE A 162 -0.85 -15.15 2.18
CA PHE A 162 0.14 -16.04 1.58
C PHE A 162 0.20 -17.37 2.36
N SER A 163 0.19 -18.50 1.66
CA SER A 163 0.15 -19.84 2.28
C SER A 163 1.38 -20.14 3.12
N LYS A 164 2.57 -19.74 2.64
CA LYS A 164 3.86 -20.09 3.24
C LYS A 164 4.21 -19.25 4.46
N SER A 165 4.09 -17.92 4.34
CA SER A 165 4.41 -16.99 5.43
C SER A 165 3.24 -16.66 6.35
N GLY A 166 1.99 -16.89 5.90
CA GLY A 166 0.79 -16.43 6.59
C GLY A 166 0.59 -14.90 6.53
N LEU A 167 1.40 -14.18 5.74
CA LEU A 167 1.32 -12.73 5.62
C LEU A 167 -0.01 -12.32 4.97
N LYS A 168 -0.71 -11.39 5.61
CA LYS A 168 -1.94 -10.79 5.07
C LYS A 168 -1.62 -9.50 4.34
N VAL A 169 -2.14 -9.38 3.13
CA VAL A 169 -1.91 -8.20 2.28
C VAL A 169 -3.19 -7.73 1.64
N LEU A 170 -3.24 -6.42 1.38
CA LEU A 170 -4.26 -5.78 0.55
C LEU A 170 -3.71 -5.65 -0.86
N HIS A 171 -4.53 -5.96 -1.85
CA HIS A 171 -4.11 -5.93 -3.24
C HIS A 171 -5.23 -5.41 -4.16
N THR A 172 -4.81 -4.80 -5.26
CA THR A 172 -5.68 -4.46 -6.39
C THR A 172 -5.78 -5.64 -7.36
N PRO A 173 -6.76 -5.65 -8.30
CA PRO A 173 -6.96 -6.77 -9.21
C PRO A 173 -5.71 -7.23 -10.01
N PRO A 174 -4.82 -6.33 -10.47
CA PRO A 174 -3.58 -6.72 -11.15
C PRO A 174 -2.60 -7.53 -10.29
N TYR A 175 -2.73 -7.50 -8.96
CA TYR A 175 -1.89 -8.27 -8.03
C TYR A 175 -2.66 -9.45 -7.40
N SER A 176 -3.83 -9.79 -7.96
CA SER A 176 -4.48 -11.06 -7.64
C SER A 176 -3.58 -12.24 -8.03
N ARG A 177 -3.71 -13.36 -7.34
CA ARG A 177 -2.89 -14.57 -7.54
C ARG A 177 -2.78 -14.96 -9.02
N THR A 178 -3.92 -15.11 -9.69
CA THR A 178 -3.98 -15.51 -11.10
C THR A 178 -3.50 -14.42 -12.07
N ALA A 179 -3.83 -13.16 -11.83
CA ALA A 179 -3.37 -12.07 -12.70
C ALA A 179 -1.85 -11.89 -12.62
N PHE A 180 -1.29 -12.01 -11.42
CA PHE A 180 0.15 -11.91 -11.23
C PHE A 180 0.87 -13.11 -11.84
N SER A 181 0.39 -14.34 -11.62
CA SER A 181 1.06 -15.53 -12.14
C SER A 181 1.07 -15.56 -13.67
N ASN A 182 -0.04 -15.18 -14.32
CA ASN A 182 -0.10 -15.05 -15.78
C ASN A 182 0.91 -14.01 -16.30
N ARG A 183 0.95 -12.81 -15.71
CA ARG A 183 1.90 -11.76 -16.12
C ARG A 183 3.35 -12.20 -15.87
N LEU A 184 3.61 -12.88 -14.77
CA LEU A 184 4.94 -13.44 -14.48
C LEU A 184 5.34 -14.47 -15.53
N ALA A 185 4.44 -15.39 -15.88
CA ALA A 185 4.70 -16.40 -16.91
C ALA A 185 4.94 -15.75 -18.28
N GLU A 186 4.13 -14.76 -18.66
CA GLU A 186 4.32 -13.97 -19.89
C GLU A 186 5.68 -13.28 -19.92
N PHE A 187 6.04 -12.58 -18.84
CA PHE A 187 7.34 -11.93 -18.68
C PHE A 187 8.50 -12.92 -18.84
N LEU A 188 8.40 -14.07 -18.17
CA LEU A 188 9.41 -15.12 -18.22
C LEU A 188 9.48 -15.81 -19.59
N VAL A 189 8.39 -15.91 -20.33
CA VAL A 189 8.39 -16.44 -21.72
C VAL A 189 9.04 -15.45 -22.67
N GLU A 190 8.67 -14.17 -22.59
CA GLU A 190 9.21 -13.10 -23.44
C GLU A 190 10.71 -12.92 -23.23
N HIS A 191 11.16 -12.93 -21.96
CA HIS A 191 12.54 -12.64 -21.62
C HIS A 191 13.40 -13.89 -21.37
N GLY A 192 12.79 -15.09 -21.30
CA GLY A 192 13.49 -16.35 -21.05
C GLY A 192 13.94 -17.09 -22.31
N TYR A 193 13.38 -16.79 -23.49
CA TYR A 193 13.62 -17.58 -24.70
C TYR A 193 14.34 -16.90 -25.88
N GLY A 194 14.66 -15.60 -25.86
CA GLY A 194 15.46 -15.07 -26.97
C GLY A 194 15.88 -13.60 -26.95
N GLY A 195 17.12 -13.36 -27.41
CA GLY A 195 17.38 -12.24 -28.33
C GLY A 195 18.59 -11.35 -28.06
N GLY A 196 19.16 -11.36 -26.86
CA GLY A 196 20.27 -10.44 -26.56
C GLY A 196 21.13 -10.89 -25.39
N GLY A 197 22.21 -11.63 -25.68
CA GLY A 197 23.40 -11.81 -24.80
C GLY A 197 23.25 -12.56 -23.48
N ASP A 198 22.10 -12.54 -22.82
CA ASP A 198 21.93 -12.99 -21.42
C ASP A 198 20.66 -13.85 -21.25
N GLY A 199 20.53 -14.87 -22.10
CA GLY A 199 19.39 -15.80 -22.15
C GLY A 199 19.36 -16.79 -20.98
N GLY A 200 19.28 -16.29 -19.76
CA GLY A 200 19.10 -17.06 -18.53
C GLY A 200 17.79 -16.70 -17.82
N GLY A 201 17.29 -17.63 -17.00
CA GLY A 201 16.13 -17.42 -16.14
C GLY A 201 16.29 -16.18 -15.27
N LYS A 202 15.16 -15.59 -14.87
CA LYS A 202 15.15 -14.29 -14.20
C LYS A 202 15.30 -14.41 -12.70
N THR A 203 16.02 -13.48 -12.09
CA THR A 203 16.16 -13.47 -10.62
C THR A 203 14.95 -12.80 -9.98
N SER A 204 14.73 -13.07 -8.68
CA SER A 204 13.64 -12.43 -7.94
C SER A 204 13.75 -10.88 -7.95
N LEU A 205 14.98 -10.35 -8.02
CA LEU A 205 15.23 -8.92 -8.13
C LEU A 205 14.78 -8.37 -9.48
N GLU A 206 15.15 -9.04 -10.57
CA GLU A 206 14.76 -8.64 -11.93
C GLU A 206 13.24 -8.68 -12.10
N VAL A 207 12.59 -9.73 -11.59
CA VAL A 207 11.13 -9.80 -11.56
C VAL A 207 10.52 -8.65 -10.75
N ALA A 208 11.05 -8.36 -9.55
CA ALA A 208 10.55 -7.25 -8.74
C ALA A 208 10.74 -5.88 -9.42
N MET A 209 11.83 -5.70 -10.17
CA MET A 209 12.11 -4.48 -10.95
C MET A 209 11.20 -4.36 -12.17
N GLU A 210 10.94 -5.45 -12.90
CA GLU A 210 10.05 -5.39 -14.05
C GLU A 210 8.60 -5.12 -13.63
N MET A 211 8.14 -5.82 -12.60
CA MET A 211 6.80 -5.66 -12.05
C MET A 211 6.56 -4.27 -11.44
N ARG A 212 7.61 -3.45 -11.38
CA ARG A 212 7.61 -2.04 -10.99
C ARG A 212 7.52 -1.08 -12.20
N LEU A 213 7.88 -1.52 -13.41
CA LEU A 213 7.93 -0.71 -14.63
C LEU A 213 6.63 -0.79 -15.47
N GLU A 214 5.95 -1.93 -15.51
CA GLU A 214 4.75 -2.12 -16.37
C GLU A 214 3.44 -1.46 -15.85
N GLY A 215 3.52 -0.56 -14.86
CA GLY A 215 2.37 0.24 -14.40
C GLY A 215 1.95 1.36 -15.36
N GLU A 216 2.61 1.51 -16.51
CA GLU A 216 2.41 2.59 -17.48
C GLU A 216 1.43 2.20 -18.59
N GLY A 217 0.15 2.47 -18.37
CA GLY A 217 -0.89 2.46 -19.41
C GLY A 217 -1.89 3.62 -19.31
N GLY A 218 -1.58 4.66 -18.52
CA GLY A 218 -2.45 5.83 -18.34
C GLY A 218 -1.78 7.10 -18.86
N GLU A 219 -2.00 7.43 -20.13
CA GLU A 219 -1.76 8.77 -20.66
C GLU A 219 -2.66 9.77 -19.91
N GLY A 220 -2.11 10.44 -18.92
CA GLY A 220 -2.66 11.67 -18.34
C GLY A 220 -1.91 12.87 -18.93
N PRO A 221 -2.59 13.88 -19.50
CA PRO A 221 -1.91 15.04 -20.04
C PRO A 221 -1.49 15.98 -18.89
N ASN A 222 -0.22 16.37 -18.92
CA ASN A 222 0.40 17.47 -18.15
C ASN A 222 0.60 17.23 -16.65
N ASP A 223 1.84 17.04 -16.24
CA ASP A 223 2.37 17.69 -15.03
C ASP A 223 3.89 17.83 -15.17
N GLU A 224 4.29 19.03 -15.60
CA GLU A 224 5.64 19.56 -15.46
C GLU A 224 5.95 19.84 -13.98
N LEU A 225 7.25 19.80 -13.65
CA LEU A 225 7.89 20.31 -12.42
C LEU A 225 7.91 19.35 -11.21
N GLY A 226 8.77 18.34 -11.30
CA GLY A 226 9.30 17.63 -10.13
C GLY A 226 10.37 18.45 -9.42
N ASP A 227 10.00 19.04 -8.27
CA ASP A 227 10.95 19.62 -7.32
C ASP A 227 11.80 18.50 -6.70
N GLY A 228 13.13 18.62 -6.87
CA GLY A 228 14.12 17.57 -6.66
C GLY A 228 14.48 17.26 -5.20
N ASN A 229 13.50 16.95 -4.35
CA ASN A 229 13.78 16.50 -2.97
C ASN A 229 12.89 15.34 -2.48
N ASP A 230 12.19 14.64 -3.36
CA ASP A 230 11.42 13.45 -2.99
C ASP A 230 12.34 12.22 -2.94
N MET A 231 13.03 12.02 -1.81
CA MET A 231 13.59 10.72 -1.41
C MET A 231 12.48 9.73 -1.03
N GLY A 232 11.35 9.79 -1.74
CA GLY A 232 10.17 8.97 -1.55
C GLY A 232 10.45 7.57 -2.08
N LEU A 233 10.37 6.60 -1.16
CA LEU A 233 10.32 5.15 -1.41
C LEU A 233 9.65 4.85 -2.75
N GLU A 234 10.50 4.63 -3.73
CA GLU A 234 10.19 4.77 -5.13
C GLU A 234 9.32 3.56 -5.51
N GLY A 235 8.02 3.79 -5.67
CA GLY A 235 6.98 2.77 -5.59
C GLY A 235 7.15 1.61 -6.57
N GLY A 236 7.15 0.40 -6.03
CA GLY A 236 7.14 -0.90 -6.70
C GLY A 236 6.80 -1.96 -5.67
N ILE A 237 6.58 -3.21 -6.09
CA ILE A 237 6.47 -4.33 -5.14
C ILE A 237 7.80 -4.42 -4.38
N SER A 238 7.76 -4.56 -3.05
CA SER A 238 8.99 -4.82 -2.29
C SER A 238 9.54 -6.20 -2.67
N LEU A 239 10.86 -6.34 -2.74
CA LEU A 239 11.51 -7.63 -3.02
C LEU A 239 10.96 -8.81 -2.20
N PRO A 240 10.77 -8.72 -0.87
CA PRO A 240 10.21 -9.84 -0.11
C PRO A 240 8.77 -10.17 -0.51
N LEU A 241 7.97 -9.17 -0.88
CA LEU A 241 6.61 -9.38 -1.33
C LEU A 241 6.57 -9.98 -2.74
N ALA A 242 7.46 -9.55 -3.63
CA ALA A 242 7.63 -10.16 -4.95
C ALA A 242 8.05 -11.62 -4.81
N GLN A 243 8.98 -11.93 -3.90
CA GLN A 243 9.39 -13.31 -3.63
C GLN A 243 8.22 -14.19 -3.18
N GLU A 244 7.41 -13.74 -2.22
CA GLU A 244 6.22 -14.49 -1.78
C GLU A 244 5.22 -14.73 -2.92
N MET A 245 5.07 -13.78 -3.84
CA MET A 245 4.19 -13.92 -5.00
C MET A 245 4.76 -14.89 -6.06
N ILE A 246 6.08 -14.90 -6.26
CA ILE A 246 6.74 -15.84 -7.19
C ILE A 246 6.68 -17.26 -6.62
N GLU A 247 6.93 -17.43 -5.33
CA GLU A 247 6.84 -18.74 -4.67
C GLU A 247 5.41 -19.31 -4.70
N GLU A 248 4.38 -18.47 -4.60
CA GLU A 248 2.99 -18.94 -4.79
C GLU A 248 2.72 -19.36 -6.24
N ALA A 249 3.28 -18.66 -7.23
CA ALA A 249 3.19 -19.08 -8.64
C ALA A 249 3.94 -20.39 -8.90
N GLU A 250 5.02 -20.66 -8.16
CA GLU A 250 5.72 -21.96 -8.18
C GLU A 250 4.84 -23.07 -7.59
N GLU A 251 4.15 -22.80 -6.47
CA GLU A 251 3.21 -23.76 -5.86
C GLU A 251 2.05 -24.13 -6.81
N ASP A 252 1.59 -23.17 -7.62
CA ASP A 252 0.58 -23.40 -8.66
C ASP A 252 1.12 -24.15 -9.88
N GLY A 253 2.44 -24.26 -10.00
CA GLY A 253 3.13 -24.88 -11.12
C GLY A 253 3.20 -23.99 -12.36
N ASP A 254 3.03 -22.67 -12.24
CA ASP A 254 3.14 -21.73 -13.35
C ASP A 254 4.62 -21.43 -13.68
N VAL A 255 5.49 -21.49 -12.68
CA VAL A 255 6.94 -21.24 -12.81
C VAL A 255 7.77 -22.37 -12.19
N CYS A 256 9.01 -22.51 -12.67
CA CYS A 256 9.98 -23.45 -12.13
C CYS A 256 11.21 -22.73 -11.61
N ARG A 257 11.74 -23.27 -10.52
CA ARG A 257 12.95 -22.80 -9.88
C ARG A 257 14.18 -23.55 -10.40
N ASP A 258 15.21 -22.80 -10.78
CA ASP A 258 16.53 -23.30 -11.10
C ASP A 258 17.50 -22.93 -9.98
N ASP A 259 17.70 -23.89 -9.06
CA ASP A 259 18.63 -23.79 -7.95
C ASP A 259 19.98 -24.44 -8.32
N VAL A 260 20.88 -23.65 -8.87
CA VAL A 260 22.28 -24.07 -9.09
C VAL A 260 23.08 -24.22 -7.77
N GLY A 261 22.47 -23.90 -6.63
CA GLY A 261 23.11 -23.75 -5.32
C GLY A 261 23.72 -25.00 -4.67
N LEU A 262 23.49 -26.21 -5.21
CA LEU A 262 24.11 -27.44 -4.67
C LEU A 262 25.01 -28.19 -5.67
N ALA A 263 24.73 -28.11 -6.97
CA ALA A 263 25.51 -28.82 -7.99
C ALA A 263 26.85 -28.12 -8.29
N GLY A 264 26.94 -26.79 -8.13
CA GLY A 264 28.17 -26.02 -8.35
C GLY A 264 29.28 -26.29 -7.31
N LEU A 265 28.92 -26.72 -6.10
CA LEU A 265 29.87 -27.02 -5.02
C LEU A 265 30.67 -28.31 -5.25
N PHE A 266 30.15 -29.24 -6.06
CA PHE A 266 30.83 -30.51 -6.37
C PHE A 266 31.45 -30.57 -7.77
N SER A 267 31.12 -29.62 -8.66
CA SER A 267 31.58 -29.67 -10.07
C SER A 267 32.84 -28.84 -10.35
N SER A 268 33.24 -27.92 -9.46
CA SER A 268 34.48 -27.14 -9.64
C SER A 268 35.77 -27.89 -9.30
N ALA A 269 35.68 -29.16 -8.85
CA ALA A 269 36.86 -29.98 -8.55
C ALA A 269 37.35 -30.82 -9.75
N ALA A 270 36.62 -30.87 -10.87
CA ALA A 270 36.92 -31.78 -11.98
C ALA A 270 37.35 -31.10 -13.30
N ALA A 271 37.23 -29.79 -13.45
CA ALA A 271 37.64 -29.09 -14.67
C ALA A 271 38.73 -28.06 -14.36
N GLY A 272 39.98 -28.44 -14.61
CA GLY A 272 41.10 -27.50 -14.64
C GLY A 272 40.89 -26.49 -15.77
N GLY A 273 40.50 -25.27 -15.40
CA GLY A 273 40.31 -24.16 -16.32
C GLY A 273 40.09 -22.87 -15.53
N THR A 274 41.18 -22.15 -15.26
CA THR A 274 41.17 -20.83 -14.62
C THR A 274 40.79 -19.76 -15.63
N GLU A 275 39.51 -19.65 -15.98
CA GLU A 275 38.96 -18.45 -16.62
C GLU A 275 37.54 -18.18 -16.09
N GLY A 276 37.41 -17.11 -15.30
CA GLY A 276 36.14 -16.40 -15.07
C GLY A 276 35.00 -17.17 -14.41
N VAL A 277 35.15 -17.59 -13.15
CA VAL A 277 33.97 -17.84 -12.29
C VAL A 277 33.34 -16.47 -11.97
N GLY A 278 32.45 -16.01 -12.84
CA GLY A 278 31.55 -14.91 -12.54
C GLY A 278 30.74 -15.27 -11.30
N ALA A 279 30.64 -14.33 -10.36
CA ALA A 279 29.91 -14.46 -9.10
C ALA A 279 28.37 -14.53 -9.27
N GLY A 280 27.87 -15.28 -10.27
CA GLY A 280 26.45 -15.39 -10.64
C GLY A 280 25.83 -16.76 -10.37
N GLY A 281 26.50 -17.62 -9.58
CA GLY A 281 26.12 -19.03 -9.36
C GLY A 281 25.42 -19.36 -8.04
N LEU A 282 24.97 -18.35 -7.28
CA LEU A 282 24.26 -18.55 -6.00
C LEU A 282 22.82 -18.02 -6.00
N GLU A 283 22.39 -17.39 -7.09
CA GLU A 283 21.09 -16.72 -7.16
C GLU A 283 20.07 -17.65 -7.80
N VAL A 284 18.91 -17.75 -7.15
CA VAL A 284 17.75 -18.50 -7.63
C VAL A 284 17.25 -17.87 -8.92
N ARG A 285 17.13 -18.69 -9.97
CA ARG A 285 16.55 -18.26 -11.24
C ARG A 285 15.18 -18.88 -11.46
N TRP A 286 14.28 -18.09 -12.01
CA TRP A 286 12.91 -18.47 -12.32
C TRP A 286 12.74 -18.64 -13.82
N TRP A 287 12.05 -19.71 -14.18
CA TRP A 287 11.75 -20.09 -15.56
C TRP A 287 10.25 -20.33 -15.71
N PRO A 288 9.65 -20.11 -16.89
CA PRO A 288 8.27 -20.53 -17.12
C PRO A 288 8.21 -22.06 -17.07
N ASN A 289 7.17 -22.63 -16.46
CA ASN A 289 7.07 -24.07 -16.33
C ASN A 289 6.65 -24.73 -17.67
N LEU A 290 7.63 -25.23 -18.41
CA LEU A 290 7.38 -26.01 -19.64
C LEU A 290 7.05 -27.49 -19.37
N PHE A 291 7.15 -27.95 -18.12
CA PHE A 291 6.93 -29.35 -17.76
C PHE A 291 5.47 -29.67 -17.43
N VAL A 292 4.58 -28.67 -17.40
CA VAL A 292 3.15 -28.88 -17.20
C VAL A 292 2.59 -29.76 -18.33
N GLY A 293 2.12 -30.96 -17.96
CA GLY A 293 1.62 -31.94 -18.93
C GLY A 293 2.70 -32.71 -19.70
N TYR A 294 3.98 -32.51 -19.37
CA TYR A 294 5.07 -33.28 -19.95
C TYR A 294 5.03 -34.72 -19.42
N VAL A 295 4.80 -35.66 -20.33
CA VAL A 295 4.91 -37.10 -20.04
C VAL A 295 6.35 -37.50 -20.34
N TRP A 296 7.10 -37.84 -19.28
CA TRP A 296 8.46 -38.32 -19.44
C TRP A 296 8.48 -39.66 -20.19
N ASP A 297 9.38 -39.79 -21.15
CA ASP A 297 9.55 -40.97 -22.02
C ASP A 297 9.95 -42.26 -21.27
N GLY A 298 10.31 -42.14 -19.98
CA GLY A 298 10.53 -43.26 -19.07
C GLY A 298 9.32 -43.64 -18.18
N HIS A 299 8.16 -42.99 -18.31
CA HIS A 299 6.99 -43.29 -17.50
C HIS A 299 6.30 -44.58 -18.00
N ALA A 300 6.71 -45.73 -17.47
CA ALA A 300 5.99 -46.99 -17.69
C ALA A 300 4.64 -46.91 -16.98
N PHE A 301 3.55 -46.80 -17.72
CA PHE A 301 2.22 -47.12 -17.18
C PHE A 301 2.20 -48.63 -16.93
N SER A 302 2.14 -49.04 -15.67
CA SER A 302 1.72 -50.40 -15.35
C SER A 302 0.24 -50.50 -15.72
N GLU A 303 -0.06 -51.16 -16.83
CA GLU A 303 -1.42 -51.58 -17.18
C GLU A 303 -1.96 -52.46 -16.02
N GLU A 304 -3.07 -52.03 -15.41
CA GLU A 304 -3.95 -52.89 -14.61
C GLU A 304 -4.84 -53.76 -15.52
#